data_AF-A0AAD6ZH95-F1
#
_entry.id   AF-A0AAD6ZH95-F1
#
_cell.length_a   1.000
_cell.length_b   1.000
_cell.length_c   1.000
_cell.angle_alpha   90.00
_cell.angle_beta   90.00
_cell.angle_gamma   90.00
#
_symmetry.space_group_name_H-M   'P 1'
#
loop_
_entity.id
_entity.type
_entity.pdbx_description
1 polymer ?
#
loop_
_entity_poly.entity_id
_entity_poly.type
_entity_poly.pdbx_seq_one_letter_code
_entity_poly.pdbx_strand_id
1 'polypeptide(L)'
;MGKKVSIKYSKKGSPAQQAQSKAMHTGNKENVQPLLLTLVTAKTPRKARDYKKDYQNLQQKHWHLVLDSYKSRVSDNVLAMDLAKHREAESQCRRAAMQGVINKVLSKGAKEARKLARIMVDAGCTHGKVGSLMEQVGDIFRVHINWSMSRCTIIQAIGEGGVTAKMQITYELGLNKGVSISADSTANQGINIESGHIAHRVPDYKSGNLDIDPSLTPCIHFLGIEKTIDHTSIESVKVWQPRIQASMDLFNASPLAKCLQKNYTF
;
A
#
# COMPACT_ATOMS: atom_id res chain seq x y z
N MET A 1 15.41 -6.83 80.11
CA MET A 1 16.17 -7.56 79.07
C MET A 1 16.88 -6.56 78.16
N GLY A 2 18.16 -6.26 78.46
CA GLY A 2 18.94 -5.26 77.74
C GLY A 2 19.71 -5.87 76.56
N LYS A 3 19.50 -5.35 75.34
CA LYS A 3 20.28 -5.72 74.16
C LYS A 3 21.47 -4.77 73.99
N LYS A 4 22.68 -5.32 74.08
CA LYS A 4 23.95 -4.67 73.70
C LYS A 4 23.94 -4.38 72.19
N VAL A 5 24.12 -3.12 71.82
CA VAL A 5 24.41 -2.71 70.44
C VAL A 5 25.94 -2.68 70.27
N SER A 6 26.46 -3.53 69.39
CA SER A 6 27.87 -3.56 69.00
C SER A 6 28.07 -2.68 67.76
N ILE A 7 28.78 -1.57 67.91
CA ILE A 7 29.20 -0.72 66.80
C ILE A 7 30.55 -1.26 66.29
N LYS A 8 30.55 -1.85 65.09
CA LYS A 8 31.77 -2.25 64.38
C LYS A 8 32.27 -1.08 63.55
N TYR A 9 33.48 -0.60 63.83
CA TYR A 9 34.17 0.35 62.97
C TYR A 9 34.69 -0.38 61.73
N SER A 10 34.18 0.01 60.55
CA SER A 10 34.68 -0.45 59.26
C SER A 10 36.06 0.16 59.00
N LYS A 11 37.07 -0.70 58.78
CA LYS A 11 38.41 -0.30 58.34
C LYS A 11 38.28 0.44 57.00
N LYS A 12 38.59 1.73 56.97
CA LYS A 12 38.74 2.49 55.72
C LYS A 12 39.81 1.79 54.88
N GLY A 13 39.40 1.26 53.73
CA GLY A 13 40.29 0.65 52.75
C GLY A 13 41.34 1.65 52.24
N SER A 14 42.45 1.11 51.76
CA SER A 14 43.54 1.89 51.17
C SER A 14 43.00 2.83 50.06
N PRO A 15 43.52 4.06 49.92
CA PRO A 15 43.10 5.02 48.89
C PRO A 15 43.09 4.42 47.47
N ALA A 16 43.94 3.43 47.20
CA ALA A 16 44.01 2.72 45.92
C ALA A 16 42.77 1.87 45.62
N GLN A 17 42.11 1.29 46.64
CA GLN A 17 40.90 0.47 46.47
C GLN A 17 39.65 1.34 46.28
N GLN A 18 39.60 2.54 46.86
CA GLN A 18 38.50 3.49 46.64
C GLN A 18 38.53 4.10 45.23
N ALA A 19 39.72 4.29 44.65
CA ALA A 19 39.87 4.80 43.28
C ALA A 19 39.38 3.79 42.21
N GLN A 20 39.54 2.49 42.44
CA GLN A 20 39.09 1.45 41.50
C GLN A 20 37.56 1.29 41.45
N SER A 21 36.84 1.45 42.57
CA SER A 21 35.36 1.31 42.55
C SER A 21 34.67 2.49 41.87
N LYS A 22 35.25 3.70 41.92
CA LYS A 22 34.68 4.90 41.25
C LYS A 22 34.85 4.87 39.72
N ALA A 23 35.89 4.24 39.20
CA ALA A 23 36.14 4.19 37.76
C ALA A 23 35.23 3.20 37.00
N MET A 24 34.60 2.24 37.69
CA MET A 24 33.73 1.23 37.07
C MET A 24 32.28 1.71 36.81
N HIS A 25 31.87 2.90 37.26
CA HIS A 25 30.49 3.40 37.08
C HIS A 25 30.33 4.58 36.12
N THR A 26 31.42 5.24 35.73
CA THR A 26 31.39 6.30 34.73
C THR A 26 32.18 5.82 33.53
N GLY A 27 31.50 5.49 32.43
CA GLY A 27 32.11 5.15 31.14
C GLY A 27 32.82 6.34 30.49
N ASN A 28 33.80 6.91 31.18
CA ASN A 28 34.57 8.05 30.76
C ASN A 28 35.99 7.59 30.41
N LYS A 29 36.39 7.78 29.14
CA LYS A 29 37.64 7.26 28.55
C LYS A 29 38.90 8.04 28.97
N GLU A 30 38.79 8.98 29.90
CA GLU A 30 39.87 9.88 30.29
C GLU A 30 40.38 9.58 31.70
N ASN A 31 41.01 8.41 31.92
CA ASN A 31 41.86 8.27 33.12
C ASN A 31 42.90 7.13 33.06
N VAL A 32 43.60 6.98 31.94
CA VAL A 32 44.76 6.06 31.84
C VAL A 32 46.09 6.76 32.18
N GLN A 33 46.09 8.08 32.35
CA GLN A 33 47.33 8.86 32.56
C GLN A 33 48.05 8.70 33.92
N PRO A 34 47.46 8.28 35.07
CA PRO A 34 48.21 8.27 36.32
C PRO A 34 49.24 7.13 36.46
N LEU A 35 49.21 6.10 35.60
CA LEU A 35 50.20 5.00 35.66
C LEU A 35 51.54 5.35 35.01
N LEU A 36 51.55 6.23 34.00
CA LEU A 36 52.79 6.66 33.33
C LEU A 36 53.68 7.53 34.23
N LEU A 37 53.08 8.28 35.16
CA LEU A 37 53.83 9.18 36.05
C LEU A 37 54.53 8.45 37.21
N THR A 38 54.07 7.24 37.57
CA THR A 38 54.64 6.47 38.69
C THR A 38 55.86 5.64 38.27
N LEU A 39 56.07 5.41 36.96
CA LEU A 39 57.21 4.67 36.41
C LEU A 39 58.52 5.47 36.41
N VAL A 40 58.45 6.81 36.53
CA VAL A 40 59.61 7.69 36.40
C VAL A 40 60.45 7.81 37.69
N THR A 41 59.95 7.35 38.86
CA THR A 41 60.62 7.55 40.16
C THR A 41 61.16 6.27 40.82
N ALA A 42 61.05 5.10 40.17
CA ALA A 42 61.52 3.83 40.74
C ALA A 42 63.04 3.64 40.55
N LYS A 43 63.83 4.08 41.54
CA LYS A 43 65.31 4.02 41.58
C LYS A 43 65.96 2.61 41.71
N THR A 44 65.28 1.52 41.33
CA THR A 44 65.93 0.19 41.31
C THR A 44 65.52 -0.64 40.08
N PRO A 45 66.49 -1.16 39.29
CA PRO A 45 66.24 -1.77 37.98
C PRO A 45 65.48 -3.11 38.00
N ARG A 46 65.34 -3.77 39.17
CA ARG A 46 64.55 -5.00 39.30
C ARG A 46 63.04 -4.76 39.28
N LYS A 47 62.53 -3.67 39.88
CA LYS A 47 61.08 -3.40 39.96
C LYS A 47 60.48 -2.95 38.62
N ALA A 48 61.26 -2.29 37.76
CA ALA A 48 60.80 -1.80 36.45
C ALA A 48 60.41 -2.92 35.46
N ARG A 49 61.04 -4.10 35.54
CA ARG A 49 60.67 -5.26 34.70
C ARG A 49 59.30 -5.83 35.08
N ASP A 50 59.02 -5.93 36.37
CA ASP A 50 57.75 -6.46 36.86
C ASP A 50 56.58 -5.55 36.47
N TYR A 51 56.75 -4.22 36.58
CA TYR A 51 55.76 -3.26 36.10
C TYR A 51 55.51 -3.33 34.60
N LYS A 52 56.54 -3.57 33.78
CA LYS A 52 56.37 -3.71 32.32
C LYS A 52 55.55 -4.96 31.99
N LYS A 53 55.80 -6.07 32.67
CA LYS A 53 55.06 -7.33 32.49
C LYS A 53 53.60 -7.19 32.96
N ASP A 54 53.37 -6.53 34.09
CA ASP A 54 52.02 -6.27 34.60
C ASP A 54 51.24 -5.33 33.68
N TYR A 55 51.88 -4.30 33.12
CA TYR A 55 51.25 -3.42 32.14
C TYR A 55 50.89 -4.15 30.85
N GLN A 56 51.76 -5.01 30.33
CA GLN A 56 51.46 -5.85 29.16
C GLN A 56 50.31 -6.83 29.44
N ASN A 57 50.29 -7.49 30.59
CA ASN A 57 49.20 -8.35 31.00
C ASN A 57 47.87 -7.59 31.14
N LEU A 58 47.92 -6.36 31.67
CA LEU A 58 46.74 -5.51 31.82
C LEU A 58 46.22 -5.05 30.45
N GLN A 59 47.10 -4.67 29.52
CA GLN A 59 46.74 -4.35 28.14
C GLN A 59 46.11 -5.55 27.43
N GLN A 60 46.68 -6.75 27.60
CA GLN A 60 46.14 -7.97 26.98
C GLN A 60 44.77 -8.33 27.55
N LYS A 61 44.58 -8.26 28.88
CA LYS A 61 43.26 -8.46 29.52
C LYS A 61 42.24 -7.43 29.07
N HIS A 62 42.63 -6.15 28.98
CA HIS A 62 41.76 -5.09 28.49
C HIS A 62 41.34 -5.34 27.04
N TRP A 63 42.27 -5.75 26.18
CA TRP A 63 41.99 -6.10 24.78
C TRP A 63 40.99 -7.24 24.65
N HIS A 64 41.15 -8.31 25.44
CA HIS A 64 40.19 -9.42 25.47
C HIS A 64 38.79 -8.98 25.91
N LEU A 65 38.67 -8.18 26.98
CA LEU A 65 37.37 -7.66 27.45
C LEU A 65 36.68 -6.78 26.41
N VAL A 66 37.44 -5.94 25.70
CA VAL A 66 36.90 -5.10 24.62
C VAL A 66 36.42 -5.96 23.45
N LEU A 67 37.19 -6.98 23.07
CA LEU A 67 36.80 -7.92 22.01
C LEU A 67 35.54 -8.71 22.37
N ASP A 68 35.42 -9.19 23.61
CA ASP A 68 34.25 -9.96 24.05
C ASP A 68 33.00 -9.07 24.11
N SER A 69 33.13 -7.83 24.58
CA SER A 69 32.05 -6.85 24.55
C SER A 69 31.61 -6.53 23.12
N TYR A 70 32.56 -6.37 22.18
CA TYR A 70 32.26 -6.13 20.78
C TYR A 70 31.53 -7.33 20.14
N LYS A 71 32.03 -8.55 20.36
CA LYS A 71 31.39 -9.78 19.86
C LYS A 71 29.96 -9.94 20.38
N SER A 72 29.72 -9.68 21.67
CA SER A 72 28.37 -9.72 22.26
C SER A 72 27.42 -8.74 21.55
N ARG A 73 27.84 -7.47 21.36
CA ARG A 73 27.00 -6.45 20.72
C ARG A 73 26.69 -6.76 19.26
N VAL A 74 27.65 -7.33 18.52
CA VAL A 74 27.42 -7.77 17.14
C VAL A 74 26.40 -8.91 17.11
N SER A 75 26.52 -9.89 18.00
CA SER A 75 25.56 -10.99 18.13
C SER A 75 24.15 -10.50 18.46
N ASP A 76 24.01 -9.58 19.42
CA ASP A 76 22.72 -9.03 19.85
C ASP A 76 22.04 -8.23 18.71
N ASN A 77 22.81 -7.46 17.95
CA ASN A 77 22.31 -6.70 16.80
C ASN A 77 21.83 -7.62 15.67
N VAL A 78 22.55 -8.71 15.39
CA VAL A 78 22.14 -9.69 14.37
C VAL A 78 20.82 -10.36 14.77
N LEU A 79 20.70 -10.79 16.03
CA LEU A 79 19.45 -11.36 16.56
C LEU A 79 18.28 -10.36 16.50
N ALA A 80 18.52 -9.09 16.81
CA ALA A 80 17.49 -8.05 16.74
C ALA A 80 17.01 -7.81 15.29
N MET A 81 17.93 -7.81 14.31
CA MET A 81 17.58 -7.69 12.89
C MET A 81 16.76 -8.87 12.39
N ASP A 82 17.12 -10.09 12.79
CA ASP A 82 16.38 -11.29 12.37
C ASP A 82 14.98 -11.33 12.98
N LEU A 83 14.82 -10.94 14.25
CA LEU A 83 13.51 -10.77 14.88
C LEU A 83 12.64 -9.72 14.17
N ALA A 84 13.24 -8.60 13.73
CA ALA A 84 12.52 -7.56 12.99
C ALA A 84 12.01 -8.08 11.63
N LYS A 85 12.87 -8.79 10.88
CA LYS A 85 12.49 -9.44 9.61
C LYS A 85 11.38 -10.47 9.80
N HIS A 86 11.46 -11.29 10.85
CA HIS A 86 10.39 -12.25 11.17
C HIS A 86 9.06 -11.57 11.48
N ARG A 87 9.05 -10.48 12.25
CA ARG A 87 7.83 -9.70 12.54
C ARG A 87 7.24 -9.04 11.30
N GLU A 88 8.08 -8.53 10.40
CA GLU A 88 7.63 -7.98 9.12
C GLU A 88 7.01 -9.06 8.22
N ALA A 89 7.66 -10.22 8.11
CA ALA A 89 7.16 -11.36 7.36
C ALA A 89 5.83 -11.87 7.93
N GLU A 90 5.71 -12.02 9.25
CA GLU A 90 4.43 -12.38 9.90
C GLU A 90 3.35 -11.33 9.64
N SER A 91 3.69 -10.04 9.71
CA SER A 91 2.75 -8.95 9.42
C SER A 91 2.32 -8.94 7.95
N GLN A 92 3.20 -9.31 7.02
CA GLN A 92 2.85 -9.48 5.60
C GLN A 92 1.97 -10.72 5.40
N CYS A 93 2.30 -11.87 5.99
CA CYS A 93 1.48 -13.08 5.92
C CYS A 93 0.08 -12.86 6.50
N ARG A 94 -0.05 -12.18 7.65
CA ARG A 94 -1.36 -11.84 8.23
C ARG A 94 -2.15 -10.89 7.33
N ARG A 95 -1.50 -9.89 6.73
CA ARG A 95 -2.16 -9.00 5.74
C ARG A 95 -2.64 -9.76 4.51
N ALA A 96 -1.81 -10.64 3.95
CA ALA A 96 -2.17 -11.45 2.78
C ALA A 96 -3.32 -12.43 3.08
N ALA A 97 -3.31 -13.08 4.25
CA ALA A 97 -4.37 -13.98 4.68
C ALA A 97 -5.70 -13.24 4.93
N MET A 98 -5.66 -12.09 5.60
CA MET A 98 -6.83 -11.23 5.82
C MET A 98 -7.40 -10.73 4.48
N GLN A 99 -6.52 -10.33 3.55
CA GLN A 99 -6.90 -9.91 2.22
C GLN A 99 -7.58 -11.04 1.44
N GLY A 100 -7.10 -12.28 1.56
CA GLY A 100 -7.72 -13.45 0.95
C GLY A 100 -9.14 -13.73 1.44
N VAL A 101 -9.37 -13.59 2.75
CA VAL A 101 -10.71 -13.76 3.37
C VAL A 101 -11.66 -12.64 2.97
N ILE A 102 -11.19 -11.38 2.99
CA ILE A 102 -11.95 -10.20 2.53
C ILE A 102 -12.33 -10.35 1.06
N ASN A 103 -11.40 -10.76 0.20
CA ASN A 103 -11.66 -10.96 -1.23
C ASN A 103 -12.70 -12.07 -1.48
N LYS A 104 -12.70 -13.13 -0.66
CA LYS A 104 -13.65 -14.25 -0.79
C LYS A 104 -15.06 -13.86 -0.36
N VAL A 105 -15.21 -13.10 0.72
CA VAL A 105 -16.51 -12.59 1.22
C VAL A 105 -17.06 -11.49 0.31
N LEU A 106 -16.19 -10.64 -0.25
CA LEU A 106 -16.58 -9.64 -1.26
C LEU A 106 -16.99 -10.27 -2.60
N SER A 107 -16.43 -11.40 -3.01
CA SER A 107 -16.59 -11.91 -4.39
C SER A 107 -18.02 -12.13 -4.90
N LYS A 108 -18.99 -12.39 -4.00
CA LYS A 108 -20.42 -12.47 -4.34
C LYS A 108 -21.12 -11.15 -4.04
N GLY A 109 -21.28 -10.78 -2.76
CA GLY A 109 -22.01 -9.57 -2.37
C GLY A 109 -21.40 -8.24 -2.85
N ALA A 110 -20.13 -8.19 -3.25
CA ALA A 110 -19.56 -6.97 -3.82
C ALA A 110 -20.11 -6.65 -5.21
N LYS A 111 -20.61 -7.62 -5.99
CA LYS A 111 -21.14 -7.31 -7.33
C LYS A 111 -22.43 -6.52 -7.23
N GLU A 112 -23.37 -6.99 -6.42
CA GLU A 112 -24.65 -6.33 -6.17
C GLU A 112 -24.44 -5.02 -5.40
N ALA A 113 -23.53 -5.00 -4.42
CA ALA A 113 -23.16 -3.78 -3.72
C ALA A 113 -22.54 -2.72 -4.64
N ARG A 114 -21.61 -3.11 -5.53
CA ARG A 114 -21.02 -2.21 -6.53
C ARG A 114 -22.08 -1.71 -7.51
N LYS A 115 -23.04 -2.56 -7.90
CA LYS A 115 -24.18 -2.16 -8.73
C LYS A 115 -25.05 -1.14 -8.02
N LEU A 116 -25.41 -1.38 -6.76
CA LEU A 116 -26.19 -0.45 -5.95
C LEU A 116 -25.45 0.88 -5.75
N ALA A 117 -24.15 0.84 -5.46
CA ALA A 117 -23.32 2.02 -5.32
C ALA A 117 -23.31 2.87 -6.62
N ARG A 118 -23.20 2.24 -7.80
CA ARG A 118 -23.32 2.95 -9.08
C ARG A 118 -24.69 3.61 -9.22
N ILE A 119 -25.77 2.88 -8.96
CA ILE A 119 -27.15 3.44 -9.02
C ILE A 119 -27.31 4.64 -8.09
N MET A 120 -26.76 4.58 -6.88
CA MET A 120 -26.81 5.71 -5.93
C MET A 120 -26.05 6.93 -6.46
N VAL A 121 -24.88 6.71 -7.07
CA VAL A 121 -24.08 7.79 -7.68
C VAL A 121 -24.80 8.38 -8.89
N ASP A 122 -25.40 7.53 -9.73
CA ASP A 122 -26.21 7.96 -10.88
C ASP A 122 -27.43 8.78 -10.41
N ALA A 123 -27.98 8.47 -9.23
CA ALA A 123 -29.03 9.25 -8.57
C ALA A 123 -28.52 10.55 -7.91
N GLY A 124 -27.24 10.91 -8.08
CA GLY A 124 -26.65 12.15 -7.57
C GLY A 124 -26.02 12.07 -6.18
N CYS A 125 -25.86 10.87 -5.61
CA CYS A 125 -25.19 10.72 -4.33
C CYS A 125 -23.68 10.98 -4.46
N THR A 126 -23.10 11.73 -3.52
CA THR A 126 -21.65 11.95 -3.51
C THR A 126 -20.91 10.67 -3.13
N HIS A 127 -19.80 10.38 -3.82
CA HIS A 127 -19.00 9.16 -3.60
C HIS A 127 -18.59 8.92 -2.13
N GLY A 128 -18.43 9.99 -1.33
CA GLY A 128 -18.06 9.88 0.08
C GLY A 128 -19.21 9.49 1.01
N LYS A 129 -20.46 9.64 0.57
CA LYS A 129 -21.66 9.38 1.39
C LYS A 129 -22.39 8.09 1.01
N VAL A 130 -22.07 7.48 -0.13
CA VAL A 130 -22.74 6.25 -0.59
C VAL A 130 -22.58 5.10 0.42
N GLY A 131 -21.39 4.90 1.00
CA GLY A 131 -21.16 3.85 2.00
C GLY A 131 -22.04 4.01 3.24
N SER A 132 -22.08 5.21 3.83
CA SER A 132 -22.92 5.49 5.00
C SER A 132 -24.41 5.48 4.68
N LEU A 133 -24.80 5.87 3.46
CA LEU A 133 -26.19 5.76 3.00
C LEU A 133 -26.62 4.29 2.86
N MET A 134 -25.74 3.43 2.33
CA MET A 134 -26.02 1.99 2.24
C MET A 134 -26.25 1.39 3.63
N GLU A 135 -25.43 1.74 4.62
CA GLU A 135 -25.62 1.32 6.02
C GLU A 135 -26.97 1.78 6.58
N GLN A 136 -27.32 3.07 6.42
CA GLN A 136 -28.60 3.62 6.89
C GLN A 136 -29.80 2.95 6.22
N VAL A 137 -29.72 2.70 4.91
CA VAL A 137 -30.78 1.98 4.17
C VAL A 137 -30.88 0.54 4.70
N GLY A 138 -29.76 -0.13 4.95
CA GLY A 138 -29.74 -1.46 5.56
C GLY A 138 -30.44 -1.48 6.92
N ASP A 139 -30.14 -0.52 7.80
CA ASP A 139 -30.73 -0.42 9.12
C ASP A 139 -32.25 -0.20 9.08
N ILE A 140 -32.76 0.61 8.13
CA ILE A 140 -34.21 0.79 7.91
C ILE A 140 -34.88 -0.54 7.57
N PHE A 141 -34.23 -1.36 6.75
CA PHE A 141 -34.70 -2.70 6.39
C PHE A 141 -34.35 -3.78 7.41
N ARG A 142 -33.76 -3.42 8.56
CA ARG A 142 -33.29 -4.34 9.60
C ARG A 142 -32.25 -5.35 9.09
N VAL A 143 -31.49 -4.96 8.07
CA VAL A 143 -30.35 -5.71 7.53
C VAL A 143 -29.08 -5.00 7.96
N HIS A 144 -28.42 -5.53 8.98
CA HIS A 144 -27.18 -4.95 9.48
C HIS A 144 -26.03 -5.20 8.51
N ILE A 145 -25.58 -4.12 7.84
CA ILE A 145 -24.40 -4.14 6.98
C ILE A 145 -23.21 -3.76 7.85
N ASN A 146 -22.37 -4.74 8.20
CA ASN A 146 -21.20 -4.54 9.06
C ASN A 146 -19.96 -3.97 8.33
N TRP A 147 -20.14 -3.46 7.12
CA TRP A 147 -19.07 -2.93 6.29
C TRP A 147 -19.55 -1.71 5.50
N SER A 148 -18.62 -0.80 5.21
CA SER A 148 -18.86 0.41 4.41
C SER A 148 -18.03 0.41 3.15
N MET A 149 -18.59 0.80 2.01
CA MET A 149 -17.77 1.08 0.82
C MET A 149 -17.02 2.39 1.00
N SER A 150 -15.68 2.32 0.91
CA SER A 150 -14.86 3.53 0.85
C SER A 150 -15.10 4.30 -0.45
N ARG A 151 -14.85 5.63 -0.43
CA ARG A 151 -14.86 6.47 -1.63
C ARG A 151 -14.02 5.87 -2.76
N CYS A 152 -12.84 5.34 -2.46
CA CYS A 152 -11.95 4.74 -3.46
C CYS A 152 -12.56 3.50 -4.10
N THR A 153 -13.21 2.64 -3.30
CA THR A 153 -13.90 1.43 -3.79
C THR A 153 -15.05 1.79 -4.71
N ILE A 154 -15.81 2.85 -4.40
CA ILE A 154 -16.92 3.32 -5.23
C ILE A 154 -16.40 3.87 -6.57
N ILE A 155 -15.34 4.69 -6.55
CA ILE A 155 -14.71 5.21 -7.77
C ILE A 155 -14.20 4.06 -8.65
N GLN A 156 -13.56 3.05 -8.05
CA GLN A 156 -13.15 1.84 -8.78
C GLN A 156 -14.36 1.11 -9.38
N ALA A 157 -15.44 0.93 -8.63
CA ALA A 157 -16.65 0.27 -9.11
C ALA A 157 -17.32 0.98 -10.30
N ILE A 158 -17.25 2.32 -10.33
CA ILE A 158 -17.71 3.14 -11.47
C ILE A 158 -16.76 2.94 -12.66
N GLY A 159 -15.45 3.03 -12.43
CA GLY A 159 -14.44 2.84 -13.48
C GLY A 159 -14.52 1.47 -14.14
N GLU A 160 -14.65 0.41 -13.36
CA GLU A 160 -14.88 -0.96 -13.84
C GLU A 160 -16.17 -1.08 -14.67
N GLY A 161 -17.24 -0.43 -14.20
CA GLY A 161 -18.52 -0.37 -14.93
C GLY A 161 -18.37 0.32 -16.29
N GLY A 162 -17.63 1.43 -16.34
CA GLY A 162 -17.33 2.14 -17.57
C GLY A 162 -16.49 1.33 -18.56
N VAL A 163 -15.48 0.60 -18.07
CA VAL A 163 -14.68 -0.33 -18.89
C VAL A 163 -15.55 -1.43 -19.49
N THR A 164 -16.44 -2.01 -18.68
CA THR A 164 -17.38 -3.05 -19.12
C THR A 164 -18.36 -2.51 -20.15
N ALA A 165 -18.90 -1.31 -19.95
CA ALA A 165 -19.78 -0.65 -20.91
C ALA A 165 -19.11 -0.43 -22.27
N LYS A 166 -17.84 0.03 -22.28
CA LYS A 166 -17.07 0.17 -23.53
C LYS A 166 -16.88 -1.17 -24.25
N MET A 167 -16.50 -2.22 -23.53
CA MET A 167 -16.36 -3.56 -24.11
C MET A 167 -17.68 -4.07 -24.70
N GLN A 168 -18.80 -3.85 -24.00
CA GLN A 168 -20.13 -4.23 -24.47
C GLN A 168 -20.50 -3.48 -25.75
N ILE A 169 -20.33 -2.15 -25.77
CA ILE A 169 -20.60 -1.34 -26.97
C ILE A 169 -19.77 -1.86 -28.14
N THR A 170 -18.45 -2.07 -27.97
CA THR A 170 -17.60 -2.59 -29.05
C THR A 170 -18.10 -3.93 -29.60
N TYR A 171 -18.49 -4.85 -28.72
CA TYR A 171 -19.05 -6.14 -29.13
C TYR A 171 -20.33 -5.97 -29.96
N GLU A 172 -21.25 -5.12 -29.50
CA GLU A 172 -22.51 -4.83 -30.19
C GLU A 172 -22.27 -4.13 -31.54
N LEU A 173 -21.35 -3.17 -31.61
CA LEU A 173 -20.94 -2.51 -32.86
C LEU A 173 -20.47 -3.54 -33.90
N GLY A 174 -19.65 -4.49 -33.47
CA GLY A 174 -19.13 -5.54 -34.36
C GLY A 174 -20.17 -6.58 -34.82
N LEU A 175 -21.38 -6.56 -34.25
CA LEU A 175 -22.52 -7.36 -34.73
C LEU A 175 -23.40 -6.58 -35.72
N ASN A 176 -23.37 -5.25 -35.68
CA ASN A 176 -24.21 -4.40 -36.52
C ASN A 176 -23.55 -4.13 -37.88
N LYS A 177 -24.35 -4.11 -38.96
CA LYS A 177 -23.88 -3.72 -40.31
C LYS A 177 -23.64 -2.22 -40.46
N GLY A 178 -24.26 -1.43 -39.60
CA GLY A 178 -24.20 0.03 -39.63
C GLY A 178 -24.77 0.61 -38.35
N VAL A 179 -24.30 1.80 -38.01
CA VAL A 179 -24.67 2.51 -36.78
C VAL A 179 -24.91 3.98 -37.08
N SER A 180 -25.77 4.62 -36.29
CA SER A 180 -25.99 6.06 -36.37
C SER A 180 -25.24 6.72 -35.22
N ILE A 181 -24.40 7.69 -35.55
CA ILE A 181 -23.60 8.43 -34.57
C ILE A 181 -24.17 9.84 -34.48
N SER A 182 -24.35 10.33 -33.26
CA SER A 182 -24.77 11.71 -33.01
C SER A 182 -23.89 12.34 -31.94
N ALA A 183 -23.51 13.59 -32.16
CA ALA A 183 -22.78 14.39 -31.20
C ALA A 183 -23.61 15.63 -30.84
N ASP A 184 -23.63 15.99 -29.57
CA ASP A 184 -24.19 17.27 -29.11
C ASP A 184 -23.08 18.09 -28.45
N SER A 185 -22.96 19.36 -28.82
CA SER A 185 -21.85 20.22 -28.39
C SER A 185 -22.34 21.49 -27.71
N THR A 186 -21.74 21.81 -26.57
CA THR A 186 -21.99 23.04 -25.82
C THR A 186 -20.69 23.69 -25.38
N ALA A 187 -20.67 25.02 -25.33
CA ALA A 187 -19.56 25.76 -24.75
C ALA A 187 -19.80 25.99 -23.25
N ASN A 188 -18.80 25.73 -22.41
CA ASN A 188 -18.82 26.09 -21.00
C ASN A 188 -17.49 26.77 -20.64
N GLN A 189 -17.55 28.01 -20.14
CA GLN A 189 -16.36 28.81 -19.78
C GLN A 189 -15.33 28.92 -20.91
N GLY A 190 -15.78 29.07 -22.17
CA GLY A 190 -14.89 29.17 -23.33
C GLY A 190 -14.25 27.85 -23.75
N ILE A 191 -14.63 26.72 -23.13
CA ILE A 191 -14.22 25.38 -23.54
C ILE A 191 -15.42 24.71 -24.20
N ASN A 192 -15.23 24.24 -25.43
CA ASN A 192 -16.23 23.43 -26.09
C ASN A 192 -16.21 22.00 -25.56
N ILE A 193 -17.40 21.49 -25.28
CA ILE A 193 -17.62 20.18 -24.71
C ILE A 193 -18.57 19.45 -25.64
N GLU A 194 -18.15 18.30 -26.15
CA GLU A 194 -18.93 17.45 -27.02
C GLU A 194 -19.31 16.16 -26.29
N SER A 195 -20.58 15.80 -26.40
CA SER A 195 -21.16 14.56 -25.89
C SER A 195 -21.47 13.63 -27.05
N GLY A 196 -20.96 12.39 -26.98
CA GLY A 196 -21.07 11.43 -28.07
C GLY A 196 -22.07 10.33 -27.77
N HIS A 197 -22.93 10.01 -28.74
CA HIS A 197 -23.89 8.92 -28.67
C HIS A 197 -23.85 8.05 -29.92
N ILE A 198 -24.08 6.74 -29.75
CA ILE A 198 -24.30 5.81 -30.86
C ILE A 198 -25.65 5.13 -30.68
N ALA A 199 -26.44 5.14 -31.77
CA ALA A 199 -27.65 4.35 -31.89
C ALA A 199 -27.40 3.13 -32.78
N HIS A 200 -27.61 1.94 -32.22
CA HIS A 200 -27.48 0.66 -32.91
C HIS A 200 -28.43 -0.37 -32.32
N ARG A 201 -28.63 -1.50 -33.01
CA ARG A 201 -29.49 -2.58 -32.49
C ARG A 201 -28.67 -3.45 -31.54
N VAL A 202 -29.27 -3.84 -30.44
CA VAL A 202 -28.61 -4.61 -29.37
C VAL A 202 -29.25 -5.99 -29.29
N PRO A 203 -28.48 -7.08 -29.06
CA PRO A 203 -29.03 -8.41 -28.85
C PRO A 203 -29.96 -8.47 -27.63
N ASP A 204 -30.89 -9.43 -27.62
CA ASP A 204 -31.74 -9.64 -26.46
C ASP A 204 -31.01 -10.42 -25.35
N TYR A 205 -30.34 -9.68 -24.49
CA TYR A 205 -29.65 -10.22 -23.32
C TYR A 205 -30.58 -10.89 -22.29
N LYS A 206 -31.91 -10.66 -22.33
CA LYS A 206 -32.84 -11.27 -21.38
C LYS A 206 -33.18 -12.70 -21.76
N SER A 207 -33.41 -12.95 -23.05
CA SER A 207 -33.62 -14.32 -23.57
C SER A 207 -32.31 -15.10 -23.71
N GLY A 208 -31.17 -14.40 -23.69
CA GLY A 208 -29.85 -14.99 -23.92
C GLY A 208 -29.54 -15.19 -25.40
N ASN A 209 -30.38 -14.65 -26.30
CA ASN A 209 -30.10 -14.64 -27.72
C ASN A 209 -29.09 -13.55 -28.05
N LEU A 210 -27.94 -13.94 -28.61
CA LEU A 210 -26.86 -13.03 -28.99
C LEU A 210 -26.98 -12.51 -30.42
N ASP A 211 -27.94 -13.02 -31.20
CA ASP A 211 -28.21 -12.55 -32.54
C ASP A 211 -29.02 -11.24 -32.52
N ILE A 212 -28.72 -10.35 -33.47
CA ILE A 212 -29.45 -9.10 -33.63
C ILE A 212 -30.67 -9.36 -34.49
N ASP A 213 -31.86 -9.22 -33.88
CA ASP A 213 -33.10 -9.17 -34.62
C ASP A 213 -33.30 -7.76 -35.25
N PRO A 214 -33.43 -7.66 -36.59
CA PRO A 214 -33.65 -6.40 -37.29
C PRO A 214 -34.92 -5.65 -36.85
N SER A 215 -35.90 -6.37 -36.28
CA SER A 215 -37.16 -5.81 -35.78
C SER A 215 -37.01 -5.05 -34.46
N LEU A 216 -35.89 -5.23 -33.74
CA LEU A 216 -35.64 -4.57 -32.47
C LEU A 216 -35.44 -3.07 -32.65
N THR A 217 -35.96 -2.32 -31.67
CA THR A 217 -35.76 -0.88 -31.57
C THR A 217 -34.29 -0.59 -31.26
N PRO A 218 -33.62 0.30 -32.00
CA PRO A 218 -32.25 0.71 -31.68
C PRO A 218 -32.12 1.26 -30.26
N CYS A 219 -31.03 0.91 -29.58
CA CYS A 219 -30.66 1.45 -28.29
C CYS A 219 -29.62 2.57 -28.48
N ILE A 220 -29.70 3.61 -27.64
CA ILE A 220 -28.74 4.71 -27.64
C ILE A 220 -27.72 4.46 -26.52
N HIS A 221 -26.46 4.35 -26.90
CA HIS A 221 -25.34 4.25 -25.98
C HIS A 221 -24.56 5.54 -25.92
N PHE A 222 -24.25 5.97 -24.71
CA PHE A 222 -23.38 7.12 -24.47
C PHE A 222 -21.91 6.70 -24.56
N LEU A 223 -21.12 7.39 -25.40
CA LEU A 223 -19.69 7.13 -25.55
C LEU A 223 -18.79 8.02 -24.71
N GLY A 224 -19.33 9.11 -24.17
CA GLY A 224 -18.60 9.98 -23.24
C GLY A 224 -18.72 11.46 -23.58
N ILE A 225 -18.00 12.24 -22.78
CA ILE A 225 -17.86 13.68 -22.92
C ILE A 225 -16.39 13.99 -23.17
N GLU A 226 -16.10 14.79 -24.18
CA GLU A 226 -14.74 15.27 -24.45
C GLU A 226 -14.74 16.75 -24.73
N LYS A 227 -13.56 17.37 -24.56
CA LYS A 227 -13.35 18.76 -24.93
C LYS A 227 -12.91 18.80 -26.39
N THR A 228 -13.55 19.65 -27.17
CA THR A 228 -13.13 19.91 -28.56
C THR A 228 -12.49 21.29 -28.65
N ILE A 229 -11.47 21.41 -29.49
CA ILE A 229 -10.85 22.71 -29.77
C ILE A 229 -11.57 23.35 -30.95
N ASP A 230 -11.86 22.56 -31.99
CA ASP A 230 -12.45 23.03 -33.25
C ASP A 230 -13.79 22.34 -33.56
N HIS A 231 -14.76 23.12 -34.04
CA HIS A 231 -16.11 22.68 -34.43
C HIS A 231 -16.28 22.43 -35.93
N THR A 232 -15.18 22.25 -36.66
CA THR A 232 -15.32 21.97 -38.09
C THR A 232 -15.86 20.55 -38.27
N SER A 233 -16.78 20.36 -39.23
CA SER A 233 -17.39 19.05 -39.49
C SER A 233 -16.36 17.96 -39.79
N ILE A 234 -15.23 18.33 -40.40
CA ILE A 234 -14.10 17.43 -40.69
C ILE A 234 -13.44 16.97 -39.38
N GLU A 235 -13.17 17.90 -38.46
CA GLU A 235 -12.54 17.55 -37.17
C GLU A 235 -13.50 16.74 -36.28
N SER A 236 -14.80 17.03 -36.29
CA SER A 236 -15.79 16.22 -35.56
C SER A 236 -15.79 14.75 -36.01
N VAL A 237 -15.66 14.47 -37.31
CA VAL A 237 -15.56 13.09 -37.81
C VAL A 237 -14.23 12.44 -37.41
N LYS A 238 -13.12 13.18 -37.50
CA LYS A 238 -11.79 12.68 -37.10
C LYS A 238 -11.70 12.32 -35.63
N VAL A 239 -12.50 12.94 -34.77
CA VAL A 239 -12.56 12.66 -33.34
C VAL A 239 -13.19 11.29 -33.05
N TRP A 240 -14.12 10.80 -33.88
CA TRP A 240 -14.79 9.51 -33.66
C TRP A 240 -13.89 8.30 -33.88
N GLN A 241 -13.02 8.35 -34.89
CA GLN A 241 -12.13 7.24 -35.23
C GLN A 241 -11.24 6.78 -34.05
N PRO A 242 -10.46 7.65 -33.37
CA PRO A 242 -9.63 7.24 -32.25
C PRO A 242 -10.46 6.77 -31.04
N ARG A 243 -11.68 7.30 -30.82
CA ARG A 243 -12.58 6.86 -29.74
C ARG A 243 -13.02 5.41 -29.92
N ILE A 244 -13.46 5.09 -31.14
CA ILE A 244 -13.90 3.75 -31.50
C ILE A 244 -12.69 2.80 -31.50
N GLN A 245 -11.55 3.23 -32.06
CA GLN A 245 -10.32 2.45 -32.04
C GLN A 245 -9.88 2.10 -30.61
N ALA A 246 -9.87 3.06 -29.69
CA ALA A 246 -9.51 2.80 -28.29
C ALA A 246 -10.47 1.79 -27.61
N SER A 247 -11.75 1.80 -28.00
CA SER A 247 -12.75 0.85 -27.50
C SER A 247 -12.57 -0.54 -28.12
N MET A 248 -12.15 -0.62 -29.39
CA MET A 248 -11.74 -1.86 -30.07
C MET A 248 -10.49 -2.45 -29.44
N ASP A 249 -9.44 -1.65 -29.22
CA ASP A 249 -8.19 -2.08 -28.60
C ASP A 249 -8.43 -2.63 -27.18
N LEU A 250 -9.26 -1.92 -26.40
CA LEU A 250 -9.67 -2.37 -25.06
C LEU A 250 -10.41 -3.71 -25.11
N PHE A 251 -11.31 -3.89 -26.07
CA PHE A 251 -12.02 -5.16 -26.25
C PHE A 251 -11.07 -6.28 -26.67
N ASN A 252 -10.26 -6.06 -27.70
CA ASN A 252 -9.32 -7.05 -28.25
C ASN A 252 -8.28 -7.51 -27.20
N ALA A 253 -7.86 -6.61 -26.30
CA ALA A 253 -6.98 -6.95 -25.18
C ALA A 253 -7.67 -7.74 -24.06
N SER A 254 -9.02 -7.73 -24.01
CA SER A 254 -9.78 -8.33 -22.92
C SER A 254 -9.79 -9.87 -22.99
N PRO A 255 -9.95 -10.57 -21.84
CA PRO A 255 -10.22 -12.00 -21.83
C PRO A 255 -11.51 -12.38 -22.59
N LEU A 256 -12.49 -11.47 -22.63
CA LEU A 256 -13.77 -11.69 -23.30
C LEU A 256 -13.58 -11.90 -24.81
N ALA A 257 -12.77 -11.07 -25.47
CA ALA A 257 -12.44 -11.23 -26.88
C ALA A 257 -11.80 -12.60 -27.17
N LYS A 258 -10.90 -13.05 -26.30
CA LYS A 258 -10.25 -14.37 -26.40
C LYS A 258 -11.24 -15.52 -26.25
N CYS A 259 -12.16 -15.43 -25.29
CA CYS A 259 -13.21 -16.44 -25.08
C CYS A 259 -14.19 -16.51 -26.26
N LEU A 260 -14.51 -15.36 -26.86
CA LEU A 260 -15.43 -15.27 -28.00
C LEU A 260 -14.74 -15.52 -29.35
N GLN A 261 -13.41 -15.62 -29.37
CA GLN A 261 -12.59 -15.71 -30.59
C GLN A 261 -12.89 -14.58 -31.59
N LYS A 262 -13.13 -13.36 -31.08
CA LYS A 262 -13.41 -12.17 -31.90
C LYS A 262 -12.25 -11.19 -31.84
N ASN A 263 -11.95 -10.57 -32.98
CA ASN A 263 -10.99 -9.48 -33.10
C ASN A 263 -11.57 -8.45 -34.05
N TYR A 264 -11.64 -7.19 -33.61
CA TYR A 264 -12.18 -6.10 -34.40
C TYR A 264 -11.06 -5.17 -34.87
N THR A 265 -11.08 -4.84 -36.15
CA THR A 265 -10.20 -3.85 -36.77
C THR A 265 -11.06 -2.83 -37.51
N PHE A 266 -10.57 -1.60 -37.63
CA PHE A 266 -11.20 -0.55 -38.41
C PHE A 266 -11.07 -0.81 -39.92
#